data_AF-A0A420F4D7-F1
#
_entry.id   AF-A0A420F4D7-F1
#
_cell.length_a   1.000
_cell.length_b   1.000
_cell.length_c   1.000
_cell.angle_alpha   90.00
_cell.angle_beta   90.00
_cell.angle_gamma   90.00
#
_symmetry.space_group_name_H-M   'P 1'
#
loop_
_entity.id
_entity.type
_entity.pdbx_description
1 polymer ?
#
loop_
_entity_poly.entity_id
_entity_poly.type
_entity_poly.pdbx_seq_one_letter_code
_entity_poly.pdbx_strand_id
1 'polypeptide(L)'
;MTDDRPHPDPVSARPGEPVGERAARRPRSTDPLELGFTPRKPVPWLAPFLLVSTGIRTLLAMLFGAYLDKRELQNSLEARIERQVGPDGGLWLDYVADLGDGFNATYSVAYLLAQPELEVDGHRLPRAQTLVMGGDQVYPSAAFEAYEDRCKGPYQAALPATPPERPTLFAVPGNHDWYDGLTAFLRLFVRSRDRHFGGWGTGQSRSYFAVELPGNWWLLGLDDQSGSYLDDPQLAYFDTVAGKLGPQHRVILAVPAPTWVKAVDHPTAYDSIDYFIRTIIAPTGAQVRLLISGDLHHYARYAGPDRQLITCGSGGAYLYPTHKLPERIQVPPKDTLARRASLSRPYDLKARYPDAARSRRYGWGILPRLPLRNPGFTTLLGTLHTLLMLAMAGVATNRAGTSEQRLFSVPLVLMLGVTLLGAAFFAKPPSAGGKRHARHWILGVTHGLAQVALGAAGTWLWLQLPFSDWPWPLPVVAAAVVYGPISGLVASQLVAAYLLIAGTFGVNLNELFAGQGIEDSKAFLRMRIDPDGSLTIYPVAVDRVARDWQVNPDQTPTASWLVPKTPLTPRLAEPPITLT
;
A
#
# COMPACT_ATOMS: atom_id res chain seq x y z
N MET A 1 -18.63 23.33 -66.29
CA MET A 1 -17.93 22.07 -65.98
C MET A 1 -18.11 21.84 -64.50
N THR A 2 -19.14 21.08 -64.17
CA THR A 2 -19.55 20.64 -62.83
C THR A 2 -18.69 19.44 -62.44
N ASP A 3 -17.97 19.51 -61.32
CA ASP A 3 -17.31 18.34 -60.71
C ASP A 3 -18.23 17.81 -59.61
N ASP A 4 -18.69 16.58 -59.85
CA ASP A 4 -19.73 15.87 -59.11
C ASP A 4 -19.02 14.80 -58.27
N ARG A 5 -18.94 14.99 -56.95
CA ARG A 5 -18.57 13.92 -56.01
C ARG A 5 -19.48 13.98 -54.78
N PRO A 6 -20.16 12.86 -54.43
CA PRO A 6 -21.05 12.85 -53.28
C PRO A 6 -20.26 12.81 -51.96
N HIS A 7 -20.65 13.70 -51.04
CA HIS A 7 -20.31 13.60 -49.61
C HIS A 7 -20.94 12.33 -49.01
N PRO A 8 -20.25 11.58 -48.14
CA PRO A 8 -20.90 10.53 -47.37
C PRO A 8 -21.77 11.15 -46.27
N ASP A 9 -23.05 10.77 -46.24
CA ASP A 9 -24.01 11.16 -45.23
C ASP A 9 -23.53 10.81 -43.81
N PRO A 10 -23.73 11.68 -42.80
CA PRO A 10 -23.55 11.31 -41.41
C PRO A 10 -24.64 10.29 -41.04
N VAL A 11 -24.23 9.07 -40.72
CA VAL A 11 -25.11 8.02 -40.19
C VAL A 11 -25.94 8.60 -39.04
N SER A 12 -27.24 8.74 -39.28
CA SER A 12 -28.19 9.21 -38.28
C SER A 12 -28.25 8.18 -37.15
N ALA A 13 -27.91 8.62 -35.94
CA ALA A 13 -28.18 7.85 -34.73
C ALA A 13 -29.69 7.66 -34.62
N ARG A 14 -30.15 6.41 -34.54
CA ARG A 14 -31.55 6.10 -34.25
C ARG A 14 -31.89 6.61 -32.84
N PRO A 15 -33.01 7.31 -32.62
CA PRO A 15 -33.41 7.72 -31.28
C PRO A 15 -33.90 6.49 -30.51
N GLY A 16 -33.16 6.06 -29.47
CA GLY A 16 -33.62 5.00 -28.56
C GLY A 16 -32.54 4.08 -27.97
N GLU A 17 -31.28 4.14 -28.42
CA GLU A 17 -30.21 3.36 -27.76
C GLU A 17 -29.67 4.10 -26.52
N PRO A 18 -29.56 3.44 -25.36
CA PRO A 18 -28.91 4.03 -24.20
C PRO A 18 -27.43 4.28 -24.56
N VAL A 19 -27.02 5.55 -24.50
CA VAL A 19 -25.62 5.95 -24.63
C VAL A 19 -24.89 5.48 -23.37
N GLY A 20 -24.37 4.25 -23.39
CA GLY A 20 -23.61 3.72 -22.26
C GLY A 20 -23.55 2.20 -22.19
N GLU A 21 -22.93 1.55 -23.17
CA GLU A 21 -22.23 0.26 -23.02
C GLU A 21 -21.63 -0.13 -24.39
N ARG A 22 -20.52 0.53 -24.79
CA ARG A 22 -19.65 -0.13 -25.76
C ARG A 22 -19.03 -1.30 -25.02
N ALA A 23 -19.53 -2.52 -25.26
CA ALA A 23 -18.91 -3.74 -24.78
C ALA A 23 -17.40 -3.65 -25.10
N ALA A 24 -16.58 -3.53 -24.06
CA ALA A 24 -15.15 -3.41 -24.22
C ALA A 24 -14.68 -4.60 -25.05
N ARG A 25 -14.03 -4.33 -26.19
CA ARG A 25 -13.54 -5.37 -27.08
C ARG A 25 -12.61 -6.28 -26.29
N ARG A 26 -13.01 -7.55 -26.12
CA ARG A 26 -12.24 -8.53 -25.34
C ARG A 26 -10.83 -8.68 -25.94
N PRO A 27 -9.77 -8.64 -25.12
CA PRO A 27 -8.41 -8.80 -25.61
C PRO A 27 -8.18 -10.20 -26.18
N ARG A 28 -7.32 -10.32 -27.18
CA ARG A 28 -6.92 -11.60 -27.80
C ARG A 28 -5.53 -12.05 -27.33
N SER A 29 -4.80 -11.15 -26.68
CA SER A 29 -3.47 -11.32 -26.16
C SER A 29 -3.30 -10.53 -24.86
N THR A 30 -2.13 -10.65 -24.23
CA THR A 30 -1.74 -9.84 -23.06
C THR A 30 -1.06 -8.53 -23.46
N ASP A 31 -1.18 -8.10 -24.72
CA ASP A 31 -0.64 -6.81 -25.20
C ASP A 31 -1.34 -5.64 -24.48
N PRO A 32 -0.61 -4.70 -23.86
CA PRO A 32 -1.18 -3.51 -23.24
C PRO A 32 -2.17 -2.73 -24.12
N LEU A 33 -1.96 -2.68 -25.44
CA LEU A 33 -2.87 -2.00 -26.36
C LEU A 33 -4.22 -2.72 -26.48
N GLU A 34 -4.24 -4.05 -26.36
CA GLU A 34 -5.49 -4.83 -26.35
C GLU A 34 -6.14 -4.82 -24.97
N LEU A 35 -5.34 -4.82 -23.89
CA LEU A 35 -5.83 -4.73 -22.51
C LEU A 35 -6.40 -3.34 -22.18
N GLY A 36 -5.94 -2.28 -22.86
CA GLY A 36 -6.32 -0.90 -22.56
C GLY A 36 -5.61 -0.32 -21.32
N PHE A 37 -4.62 -1.02 -20.78
CA PHE A 37 -3.74 -0.58 -19.69
C PHE A 37 -2.42 -1.34 -19.75
N THR A 38 -1.38 -0.82 -19.10
CA THR A 38 -0.06 -1.47 -19.04
C THR A 38 0.14 -2.18 -17.70
N PRO A 39 0.16 -3.53 -17.65
CA PRO A 39 0.54 -4.27 -16.44
C PRO A 39 1.88 -3.79 -15.88
N ARG A 40 1.89 -3.22 -14.66
CA ARG A 40 3.11 -2.71 -14.02
C ARG A 40 3.78 -3.74 -13.13
N LYS A 41 5.12 -3.77 -13.17
CA LYS A 41 5.94 -4.50 -12.19
C LYS A 41 5.83 -3.85 -10.80
N PRO A 42 6.10 -4.60 -9.71
CA PRO A 42 6.09 -4.03 -8.37
C PRO A 42 7.06 -2.88 -8.23
N VAL A 43 6.72 -1.90 -7.40
CA VAL A 43 7.55 -0.71 -7.21
C VAL A 43 8.90 -1.10 -6.58
N PRO A 44 10.03 -0.65 -7.14
CA PRO A 44 11.34 -0.86 -6.53
C PRO A 44 11.57 0.19 -5.44
N TRP A 45 11.01 -0.03 -4.25
CA TRP A 45 10.94 0.95 -3.16
C TRP A 45 12.28 1.51 -2.67
N LEU A 46 13.40 0.81 -2.91
CA LEU A 46 14.74 1.31 -2.57
C LEU A 46 15.51 1.88 -3.77
N ALA A 47 14.87 2.01 -4.94
CA ALA A 47 15.50 2.66 -6.09
C ALA A 47 15.82 4.14 -5.75
N PRO A 48 17.05 4.62 -5.96
CA PRO A 48 17.46 5.95 -5.53
C PRO A 48 16.59 7.10 -6.03
N PHE A 49 16.26 7.12 -7.33
CA PHE A 49 15.40 8.15 -7.91
C PHE A 49 13.98 8.12 -7.34
N LEU A 50 13.48 6.93 -6.99
CA LEU A 50 12.18 6.81 -6.35
C LEU A 50 12.22 7.36 -4.93
N LEU A 51 13.23 6.98 -4.14
CA LEU A 51 13.41 7.51 -2.77
C LEU A 51 13.45 9.05 -2.78
N VAL A 52 14.20 9.64 -3.71
CA VAL A 52 14.28 11.11 -3.85
C VAL A 52 12.93 11.70 -4.27
N SER A 53 12.30 11.16 -5.31
CA SER A 53 11.05 11.71 -5.84
C SER A 53 9.88 11.56 -4.87
N THR A 54 9.75 10.41 -4.19
CA THR A 54 8.77 10.21 -3.12
C THR A 54 9.06 11.13 -1.94
N GLY A 55 10.33 11.33 -1.57
CA GLY A 55 10.73 12.29 -0.54
C GLY A 55 10.29 13.73 -0.87
N ILE A 56 10.53 14.18 -2.11
CA ILE A 56 10.09 15.51 -2.59
C ILE A 56 8.56 15.61 -2.60
N ARG A 57 7.84 14.59 -3.11
CA ARG A 57 6.37 14.59 -3.11
C ARG A 57 5.80 14.63 -1.70
N THR A 58 6.38 13.87 -0.77
CA THR A 58 5.98 13.89 0.64
C THR A 58 6.20 15.28 1.24
N LEU A 59 7.34 15.93 0.96
CA LEU A 59 7.61 17.29 1.39
C LEU A 59 6.59 18.29 0.81
N LEU A 60 6.30 18.22 -0.49
CA LEU A 60 5.30 19.07 -1.13
C LEU A 60 3.90 18.83 -0.56
N ALA A 61 3.51 17.57 -0.34
CA ALA A 61 2.24 17.22 0.29
C ALA A 61 2.15 17.77 1.72
N MET A 62 3.23 17.72 2.51
CA MET A 62 3.26 18.35 3.84
C MET A 62 3.14 19.88 3.77
N LEU A 63 3.84 20.53 2.82
CA LEU A 63 3.86 21.99 2.70
C LEU A 63 2.55 22.56 2.12
N PHE A 64 1.93 21.88 1.17
CA PHE A 64 0.73 22.36 0.47
C PHE A 64 -0.57 21.67 0.89
N GLY A 65 -0.51 20.48 1.48
CA GLY A 65 -1.69 19.76 1.97
C GLY A 65 -2.47 20.52 3.03
N ALA A 66 -1.79 21.34 3.83
CA ALA A 66 -2.41 22.23 4.81
C ALA A 66 -3.16 23.43 4.19
N TYR A 67 -2.87 23.80 2.93
CA TYR A 67 -3.44 24.98 2.27
C TYR A 67 -4.45 24.66 1.16
N LEU A 68 -4.53 23.39 0.71
CA LEU A 68 -5.40 22.94 -0.38
C LEU A 68 -6.13 21.64 -0.02
N ASP A 69 -6.71 21.57 1.19
CA ASP A 69 -7.56 20.44 1.57
C ASP A 69 -8.84 20.45 0.73
N LYS A 70 -8.99 19.46 -0.15
CA LYS A 70 -10.15 19.36 -1.03
C LYS A 70 -11.40 18.85 -0.34
N ARG A 71 -11.31 18.33 0.89
CA ARG A 71 -12.50 17.93 1.66
C ARG A 71 -13.40 19.14 1.94
N GLU A 72 -12.82 20.32 2.18
CA GLU A 72 -13.56 21.59 2.27
C GLU A 72 -14.38 21.89 1.00
N LEU A 73 -13.84 21.57 -0.18
CA LEU A 73 -14.53 21.77 -1.47
C LEU A 73 -15.62 20.72 -1.72
N GLN A 74 -15.56 19.56 -1.07
CA GLN A 74 -16.54 18.48 -1.23
C GLN A 74 -17.90 18.80 -0.60
N ASN A 75 -18.04 19.88 0.18
CA ASN A 75 -19.35 20.33 0.67
C ASN A 75 -20.32 20.67 -0.48
N SER A 76 -19.78 21.04 -1.65
CA SER A 76 -20.56 21.25 -2.89
C SER A 76 -21.05 19.96 -3.56
N LEU A 77 -20.52 18.80 -3.18
CA LEU A 77 -20.94 17.49 -3.69
C LEU A 77 -22.13 16.97 -2.89
N GLU A 78 -22.98 16.19 -3.55
CA GLU A 78 -24.15 15.56 -2.93
C GLU A 78 -23.73 14.69 -1.72
N ALA A 79 -24.49 14.76 -0.63
CA ALA A 79 -24.31 13.95 0.58
C ALA A 79 -25.20 12.71 0.51
N ARG A 80 -24.82 11.70 -0.30
CA ARG A 80 -25.61 10.49 -0.48
C ARG A 80 -25.32 9.47 0.63
N ILE A 81 -26.37 8.85 1.15
CA ILE A 81 -26.31 7.65 1.99
C ILE A 81 -26.84 6.51 1.12
N GLU A 82 -26.03 5.49 0.89
CA GLU A 82 -26.43 4.34 0.09
C GLU A 82 -27.09 3.27 0.96
N ARG A 83 -27.89 2.41 0.34
CA ARG A 83 -28.41 1.19 0.98
C ARG A 83 -28.01 -0.01 0.15
N GLN A 84 -27.46 -1.02 0.79
CA GLN A 84 -27.05 -2.26 0.15
C GLN A 84 -27.78 -3.43 0.80
N VAL A 85 -28.38 -4.27 -0.03
CA VAL A 85 -29.07 -5.50 0.39
C VAL A 85 -28.99 -6.51 -0.74
N GLY A 86 -28.66 -7.75 -0.38
CA GLY A 86 -28.65 -8.88 -1.28
C GLY A 86 -30.05 -9.42 -1.56
N PRO A 87 -30.19 -10.32 -2.54
CA PRO A 87 -31.48 -10.83 -3.00
C PRO A 87 -32.23 -11.67 -1.93
N ASP A 88 -31.50 -12.21 -0.96
CA ASP A 88 -32.04 -13.03 0.13
C ASP A 88 -32.34 -12.23 1.41
N GLY A 89 -32.24 -10.90 1.35
CA GLY A 89 -32.39 -10.02 2.51
C GLY A 89 -31.16 -9.93 3.41
N GLY A 90 -30.12 -10.74 3.18
CA GLY A 90 -28.78 -10.58 3.76
C GLY A 90 -27.87 -9.82 2.82
N LEU A 91 -26.55 -9.86 3.02
CA LEU A 91 -25.56 -9.24 2.13
C LEU A 91 -24.20 -9.93 2.20
N TRP A 92 -23.58 -10.16 1.05
CA TRP A 92 -22.16 -10.47 0.97
C TRP A 92 -21.35 -9.21 0.67
N LEU A 93 -20.31 -8.98 1.46
CA LEU A 93 -19.45 -7.81 1.41
C LEU A 93 -17.98 -8.21 1.41
N ASP A 94 -17.22 -7.78 0.41
CA ASP A 94 -15.77 -7.97 0.35
C ASP A 94 -15.04 -6.70 0.82
N TYR A 95 -13.91 -6.88 1.51
CA TYR A 95 -13.00 -5.81 1.88
C TYR A 95 -11.57 -6.15 1.46
N VAL A 96 -10.91 -5.20 0.80
CA VAL A 96 -9.53 -5.31 0.33
C VAL A 96 -8.83 -3.95 0.46
N ALA A 97 -7.55 -3.90 0.80
CA ALA A 97 -6.80 -2.65 0.87
C ALA A 97 -5.36 -2.82 0.37
N ASP A 98 -4.68 -1.70 0.11
CA ASP A 98 -3.28 -1.61 -0.32
C ASP A 98 -3.04 -2.32 -1.65
N LEU A 99 -3.64 -1.75 -2.70
CA LEU A 99 -3.65 -2.24 -4.08
C LEU A 99 -2.59 -1.53 -4.92
N GLY A 100 -2.29 -2.07 -6.10
CA GLY A 100 -1.60 -1.28 -7.14
C GLY A 100 -0.10 -1.09 -6.96
N ASP A 101 0.56 -1.89 -6.14
CA ASP A 101 2.04 -1.96 -6.11
C ASP A 101 2.57 -2.74 -7.31
N GLY A 102 2.03 -3.93 -7.58
CA GLY A 102 2.36 -4.75 -8.74
C GLY A 102 1.15 -5.45 -9.34
N PHE A 103 1.19 -5.69 -10.66
CA PHE A 103 0.11 -6.31 -11.41
C PHE A 103 -0.25 -7.70 -10.89
N ASN A 104 0.73 -8.58 -10.70
CA ASN A 104 0.47 -9.98 -10.34
C ASN A 104 -0.26 -10.11 -9.00
N ALA A 105 0.19 -9.37 -7.98
CA ALA A 105 -0.48 -9.36 -6.68
C ALA A 105 -1.88 -8.77 -6.76
N THR A 106 -2.00 -7.56 -7.32
CA THR A 106 -3.29 -6.84 -7.43
C THR A 106 -4.30 -7.62 -8.25
N TYR A 107 -3.88 -8.17 -9.41
CA TYR A 107 -4.75 -8.91 -10.31
C TYR A 107 -5.13 -10.29 -9.75
N SER A 108 -4.25 -10.95 -8.99
CA SER A 108 -4.61 -12.22 -8.31
C SER A 108 -5.76 -12.03 -7.32
N VAL A 109 -5.73 -10.94 -6.54
CA VAL A 109 -6.80 -10.62 -5.59
C VAL A 109 -8.06 -10.17 -6.35
N ALA A 110 -7.92 -9.27 -7.32
CA ALA A 110 -9.05 -8.83 -8.15
C ALA A 110 -9.75 -10.00 -8.86
N TYR A 111 -8.98 -10.94 -9.41
CA TYR A 111 -9.49 -12.16 -10.05
C TYR A 111 -10.34 -12.98 -9.08
N LEU A 112 -9.87 -13.23 -7.86
CA LEU A 112 -10.62 -13.98 -6.84
C LEU A 112 -11.90 -13.26 -6.40
N LEU A 113 -11.82 -11.94 -6.19
CA LEU A 113 -12.99 -11.11 -5.87
C LEU A 113 -14.06 -11.14 -6.98
N ALA A 114 -13.62 -11.21 -8.25
CA ALA A 114 -14.49 -11.23 -9.41
C ALA A 114 -15.15 -12.60 -9.67
N GLN A 115 -14.65 -13.70 -9.11
CA GLN A 115 -15.24 -15.01 -9.37
C GLN A 115 -16.67 -15.11 -8.83
N PRO A 116 -17.61 -15.74 -9.57
CA PRO A 116 -19.01 -15.88 -9.13
C PRO A 116 -19.15 -16.59 -7.78
N GLU A 117 -18.26 -17.53 -7.50
CA GLU A 117 -18.18 -18.28 -6.25
C GLU A 117 -16.72 -18.69 -6.02
N LEU A 118 -16.32 -18.77 -4.75
CA LEU A 118 -15.05 -19.36 -4.31
C LEU A 118 -15.32 -20.54 -3.40
N GLU A 119 -14.58 -21.62 -3.58
CA GLU A 119 -14.51 -22.72 -2.62
C GLU A 119 -13.24 -22.55 -1.78
N VAL A 120 -13.41 -22.36 -0.46
CA VAL A 120 -12.31 -22.06 0.46
C VAL A 120 -12.47 -22.91 1.72
N ASP A 121 -11.57 -23.88 1.92
CA ASP A 121 -11.55 -24.80 3.07
C ASP A 121 -12.93 -25.43 3.36
N GLY A 122 -13.65 -25.85 2.32
CA GLY A 122 -14.98 -26.47 2.42
C GLY A 122 -16.16 -25.49 2.51
N HIS A 123 -15.90 -24.19 2.52
CA HIS A 123 -16.93 -23.15 2.44
C HIS A 123 -17.15 -22.69 1.00
N ARG A 124 -18.41 -22.66 0.56
CA ARG A 124 -18.82 -22.04 -0.70
C ARG A 124 -19.18 -20.59 -0.45
N LEU A 125 -18.41 -19.68 -1.03
CA LEU A 125 -18.48 -18.24 -0.79
C LEU A 125 -18.85 -17.52 -2.09
N PRO A 126 -20.13 -17.14 -2.28
CA PRO A 126 -20.57 -16.36 -3.44
C PRO A 126 -19.82 -15.03 -3.59
N ARG A 127 -19.79 -14.48 -4.80
CA ARG A 127 -19.31 -13.12 -5.05
C ARG A 127 -20.07 -12.11 -4.19
N ALA A 128 -19.34 -11.17 -3.60
CA ALA A 128 -19.94 -10.11 -2.81
C ALA A 128 -20.72 -9.12 -3.68
N GLN A 129 -21.85 -8.64 -3.16
CA GLN A 129 -22.62 -7.55 -3.79
C GLN A 129 -22.03 -6.18 -3.46
N THR A 130 -21.21 -6.09 -2.42
CA THR A 130 -20.50 -4.86 -2.05
C THR A 130 -19.01 -5.12 -1.95
N LEU A 131 -18.19 -4.28 -2.57
CA LEU A 131 -16.73 -4.28 -2.43
C LEU A 131 -16.29 -2.98 -1.78
N VAL A 132 -15.45 -3.08 -0.76
CA VAL A 132 -14.83 -1.94 -0.09
C VAL A 132 -13.32 -1.99 -0.32
N MET A 133 -12.78 -0.95 -0.97
CA MET A 133 -11.35 -0.69 -1.08
C MET A 133 -10.90 0.17 0.10
N GLY A 134 -10.15 -0.39 1.03
CA GLY A 134 -9.98 0.11 2.39
C GLY A 134 -8.81 1.04 2.69
N GLY A 135 -8.20 1.64 1.66
CA GLY A 135 -6.96 2.41 1.76
C GLY A 135 -5.98 2.05 0.64
N ASP A 136 -5.19 3.04 0.22
CA ASP A 136 -4.11 2.95 -0.78
C ASP A 136 -4.46 2.14 -2.02
N GLN A 137 -5.12 2.77 -3.00
CA GLN A 137 -5.48 2.07 -4.23
C GLN A 137 -4.38 2.09 -5.30
N VAL A 138 -3.29 2.82 -5.07
CA VAL A 138 -2.20 2.96 -6.04
C VAL A 138 -0.84 3.24 -5.38
N TYR A 139 0.23 2.68 -5.94
CA TYR A 139 1.61 2.97 -5.53
C TYR A 139 2.50 3.33 -6.74
N PRO A 140 3.61 4.07 -6.54
CA PRO A 140 4.04 4.67 -5.27
C PRO A 140 3.27 5.94 -4.91
N SER A 141 2.49 6.49 -5.84
CA SER A 141 1.75 7.73 -5.64
C SER A 141 0.64 7.89 -6.64
N ALA A 142 -0.44 8.53 -6.21
CA ALA A 142 -1.54 8.92 -7.07
C ALA A 142 -1.09 9.68 -8.33
N ALA A 143 -1.61 9.20 -9.46
CA ALA A 143 -1.63 9.86 -10.76
C ALA A 143 -2.66 9.13 -11.63
N PHE A 144 -3.30 9.84 -12.57
CA PHE A 144 -4.34 9.23 -13.42
C PHE A 144 -3.86 7.96 -14.13
N GLU A 145 -2.73 8.03 -14.85
CA GLU A 145 -2.13 6.87 -15.53
C GLU A 145 -1.76 5.74 -14.54
N ALA A 146 -1.27 6.10 -13.35
CA ALA A 146 -0.91 5.11 -12.34
C ALA A 146 -2.14 4.35 -11.83
N TYR A 147 -3.28 5.01 -11.62
CA TYR A 147 -4.52 4.33 -11.25
C TYR A 147 -5.02 3.41 -12.36
N GLU A 148 -5.02 3.88 -13.61
CA GLU A 148 -5.44 3.07 -14.76
C GLU A 148 -4.59 1.80 -14.88
N ASP A 149 -3.27 1.92 -14.84
CA ASP A 149 -2.37 0.80 -15.07
C ASP A 149 -2.24 -0.17 -13.88
N ARG A 150 -2.40 0.33 -12.65
CA ARG A 150 -2.08 -0.43 -11.44
C ARG A 150 -3.30 -0.92 -10.70
N CYS A 151 -4.46 -0.30 -10.88
CA CYS A 151 -5.66 -0.62 -10.11
C CYS A 151 -6.88 -0.80 -11.00
N LYS A 152 -7.34 0.26 -11.69
CA LYS A 152 -8.57 0.22 -12.47
C LYS A 152 -8.50 -0.76 -13.64
N GLY A 153 -7.45 -0.72 -14.44
CA GLY A 153 -7.24 -1.66 -15.54
C GLY A 153 -7.21 -3.12 -15.08
N PRO A 154 -6.41 -3.50 -14.07
CA PRO A 154 -6.43 -4.83 -13.48
C PRO A 154 -7.82 -5.26 -12.99
N TYR A 155 -8.55 -4.43 -12.25
CA TYR A 155 -9.89 -4.79 -11.79
C TYR A 155 -10.90 -4.87 -12.94
N GLN A 156 -10.83 -3.98 -13.92
CA GLN A 156 -11.63 -4.07 -15.14
C GLN A 156 -11.34 -5.37 -15.90
N ALA A 157 -10.08 -5.79 -15.99
CA ALA A 157 -9.75 -7.09 -16.59
C ALA A 157 -10.24 -8.27 -15.75
N ALA A 158 -10.48 -8.09 -14.44
CA ALA A 158 -10.96 -9.16 -13.56
C ALA A 158 -12.48 -9.30 -13.66
N LEU A 159 -13.22 -8.19 -13.70
CA LEU A 159 -14.66 -8.14 -13.93
C LEU A 159 -14.96 -7.12 -15.04
N PRO A 160 -15.00 -7.53 -16.32
CA PRO A 160 -15.07 -6.59 -17.44
C PRO A 160 -16.43 -5.94 -17.66
N ALA A 161 -17.51 -6.65 -17.32
CA ALA A 161 -18.88 -6.18 -17.47
C ALA A 161 -19.65 -6.37 -16.18
N THR A 162 -20.64 -5.50 -15.96
CA THR A 162 -21.49 -5.55 -14.77
C THR A 162 -22.34 -6.82 -14.79
N PRO A 163 -22.18 -7.73 -13.80
CA PRO A 163 -23.00 -8.92 -13.72
C PRO A 163 -24.43 -8.60 -13.22
N PRO A 164 -25.40 -9.53 -13.34
CA PRO A 164 -26.81 -9.27 -13.01
C PRO A 164 -27.06 -8.76 -11.59
N GLU A 165 -26.23 -9.18 -10.62
CA GLU A 165 -26.32 -8.74 -9.23
C GLU A 165 -25.78 -7.33 -8.98
N ARG A 166 -25.17 -6.68 -9.99
CA ARG A 166 -24.73 -5.28 -9.99
C ARG A 166 -23.94 -4.87 -8.74
N PRO A 167 -22.75 -5.46 -8.53
CA PRO A 167 -21.98 -5.23 -7.32
C PRO A 167 -21.55 -3.76 -7.24
N THR A 168 -21.65 -3.19 -6.05
CA THR A 168 -21.30 -1.78 -5.78
C THR A 168 -19.93 -1.70 -5.10
N LEU A 169 -19.11 -0.73 -5.50
CA LEU A 169 -17.79 -0.44 -4.98
C LEU A 169 -17.80 0.87 -4.18
N PHE A 170 -17.19 0.80 -3.00
CA PHE A 170 -16.82 1.92 -2.17
C PHE A 170 -15.32 1.90 -1.92
N ALA A 171 -14.72 3.06 -1.69
CA ALA A 171 -13.30 3.24 -1.48
C ALA A 171 -13.04 4.27 -0.37
N VAL A 172 -12.08 3.94 0.49
CA VAL A 172 -11.50 4.82 1.51
C VAL A 172 -10.11 5.22 1.00
N PRO A 173 -9.79 6.52 0.90
CA PRO A 173 -8.48 6.95 0.43
C PRO A 173 -7.41 6.76 1.52
N GLY A 174 -6.28 6.17 1.17
CA GLY A 174 -5.08 6.08 2.00
C GLY A 174 -4.09 7.22 1.71
N ASN A 175 -2.93 7.19 2.38
CA ASN A 175 -1.93 8.25 2.24
C ASN A 175 -1.32 8.33 0.83
N HIS A 176 -1.25 7.21 0.09
CA HIS A 176 -0.73 7.20 -1.28
C HIS A 176 -1.72 7.78 -2.29
N ASP A 177 -3.02 7.72 -2.00
CA ASP A 177 -4.08 8.35 -2.80
C ASP A 177 -4.06 9.89 -2.65
N TRP A 178 -3.54 10.39 -1.53
CA TRP A 178 -3.46 11.81 -1.20
C TRP A 178 -2.28 12.55 -1.86
N TYR A 179 -1.29 11.87 -2.44
CA TYR A 179 -0.09 12.51 -2.99
C TYR A 179 -0.34 13.43 -4.20
N ASP A 180 -1.51 13.36 -4.85
CA ASP A 180 -1.94 14.32 -5.88
C ASP A 180 -3.02 15.31 -5.40
N GLY A 181 -3.18 15.41 -4.07
CA GLY A 181 -4.26 16.16 -3.42
C GLY A 181 -5.64 15.55 -3.69
N LEU A 182 -5.75 14.21 -3.67
CA LEU A 182 -6.97 13.43 -3.86
C LEU A 182 -7.67 13.64 -5.23
N THR A 183 -6.95 14.15 -6.22
CA THR A 183 -7.55 14.52 -7.52
C THR A 183 -8.02 13.28 -8.27
N ALA A 184 -7.12 12.32 -8.48
CA ALA A 184 -7.42 11.12 -9.25
C ALA A 184 -8.45 10.24 -8.53
N PHE A 185 -8.36 10.14 -7.20
CA PHE A 185 -9.33 9.41 -6.38
C PHE A 185 -10.77 9.94 -6.59
N LEU A 186 -11.01 11.24 -6.41
CA LEU A 186 -12.33 11.84 -6.61
C LEU A 186 -12.82 11.68 -8.06
N ARG A 187 -11.91 11.67 -9.03
CA ARG A 187 -12.26 11.42 -10.43
C ARG A 187 -12.74 10.00 -10.69
N LEU A 188 -12.19 9.01 -9.99
CA LEU A 188 -12.49 7.60 -10.24
C LEU A 188 -13.66 7.09 -9.43
N PHE A 189 -13.75 7.46 -8.14
CA PHE A 189 -14.71 6.87 -7.21
C PHE A 189 -15.93 7.75 -6.97
N VAL A 190 -15.83 9.06 -7.18
CA VAL A 190 -16.89 10.03 -6.81
C VAL A 190 -17.63 10.64 -8.02
N ARG A 191 -17.05 10.58 -9.23
CA ARG A 191 -17.65 11.22 -10.43
C ARG A 191 -19.04 10.70 -10.77
N SER A 192 -19.90 11.62 -11.20
CA SER A 192 -21.30 11.36 -11.51
C SER A 192 -21.59 10.86 -12.93
N ARG A 193 -20.69 11.08 -13.91
CA ARG A 193 -20.94 10.75 -15.32
C ARG A 193 -20.67 9.28 -15.69
N ASP A 194 -19.62 8.67 -15.14
CA ASP A 194 -19.20 7.30 -15.43
C ASP A 194 -19.00 6.52 -14.13
N ARG A 195 -20.10 6.07 -13.50
CA ARG A 195 -20.09 5.39 -12.18
C ARG A 195 -19.71 3.90 -12.26
N HIS A 196 -18.65 3.56 -12.99
CA HIS A 196 -18.23 2.17 -13.14
C HIS A 196 -16.71 2.01 -13.01
N PHE A 197 -16.31 0.95 -12.34
CA PHE A 197 -14.95 0.51 -12.15
C PHE A 197 -14.89 -0.95 -12.64
N GLY A 198 -14.69 -1.15 -13.95
CA GLY A 198 -15.02 -2.44 -14.58
C GLY A 198 -16.51 -2.74 -14.42
N GLY A 199 -16.85 -3.96 -13.99
CA GLY A 199 -18.21 -4.40 -13.71
C GLY A 199 -18.74 -4.04 -12.32
N TRP A 200 -17.98 -3.26 -11.53
CA TRP A 200 -18.48 -2.71 -10.26
C TRP A 200 -19.02 -1.29 -10.47
N GLY A 201 -20.20 -0.99 -9.94
CA GLY A 201 -20.74 0.37 -9.92
C GLY A 201 -20.19 1.17 -8.74
N THR A 202 -19.81 2.44 -8.89
CA THR A 202 -19.32 3.26 -7.76
C THR A 202 -20.48 3.89 -6.96
N GLY A 203 -20.48 3.70 -5.64
CA GLY A 203 -21.59 4.10 -4.76
C GLY A 203 -21.39 5.41 -4.00
N GLN A 204 -20.16 5.86 -3.77
CA GLN A 204 -19.90 7.06 -2.96
C GLN A 204 -20.02 8.36 -3.77
N SER A 205 -20.43 9.43 -3.08
CA SER A 205 -20.50 10.80 -3.64
C SER A 205 -19.46 11.76 -3.05
N ARG A 206 -18.68 11.28 -2.07
CA ARG A 206 -17.58 11.99 -1.41
C ARG A 206 -16.45 11.00 -1.10
N SER A 207 -15.32 11.51 -0.65
CA SER A 207 -14.15 10.73 -0.20
C SER A 207 -14.42 9.82 1.01
N TYR A 208 -15.46 10.15 1.78
CA TYR A 208 -16.04 9.37 2.85
C TYR A 208 -17.48 8.96 2.49
N PHE A 209 -18.02 7.95 3.17
CA PHE A 209 -19.34 7.42 2.85
C PHE A 209 -20.01 6.73 4.05
N ALA A 210 -21.34 6.60 3.97
CA ALA A 210 -22.15 5.78 4.85
C ALA A 210 -23.09 4.88 4.04
N VAL A 211 -23.20 3.62 4.45
CA VAL A 211 -24.05 2.61 3.81
C VAL A 211 -24.92 1.92 4.85
N GLU A 212 -26.23 1.95 4.62
CA GLU A 212 -27.21 1.14 5.34
C GLU A 212 -27.11 -0.32 4.86
N LEU A 213 -26.83 -1.25 5.78
CA LEU A 213 -26.72 -2.69 5.52
C LEU A 213 -27.86 -3.45 6.21
N PRO A 214 -28.12 -4.73 5.86
CA PRO A 214 -29.17 -5.51 6.49
C PRO A 214 -28.90 -5.79 7.97
N GLY A 215 -29.95 -6.19 8.71
CA GLY A 215 -29.80 -6.60 10.11
C GLY A 215 -29.27 -5.49 11.03
N ASN A 216 -29.72 -4.25 10.83
CA ASN A 216 -29.33 -3.05 11.61
C ASN A 216 -27.82 -2.75 11.55
N TRP A 217 -27.12 -3.20 10.51
CA TRP A 217 -25.72 -2.86 10.30
C TRP A 217 -25.56 -1.57 9.50
N TRP A 218 -24.49 -0.84 9.80
CA TRP A 218 -24.04 0.31 9.04
C TRP A 218 -22.56 0.16 8.72
N LEU A 219 -22.17 0.51 7.50
CA LEU A 219 -20.76 0.65 7.12
C LEU A 219 -20.45 2.14 6.94
N LEU A 220 -19.45 2.61 7.67
CA LEU A 220 -18.96 3.99 7.59
C LEU A 220 -17.49 3.97 7.13
N GLY A 221 -17.16 4.70 6.07
CA GLY A 221 -15.80 4.88 5.58
C GLY A 221 -15.30 6.30 5.84
N LEU A 222 -14.19 6.45 6.57
CA LEU A 222 -13.63 7.77 6.94
C LEU A 222 -12.44 8.16 6.05
N ASP A 223 -12.35 9.44 5.69
CA ASP A 223 -11.14 10.03 5.09
C ASP A 223 -10.37 10.83 6.14
N ASP A 224 -9.35 10.19 6.71
CA ASP A 224 -8.54 10.71 7.84
C ASP A 224 -7.20 11.34 7.38
N GLN A 225 -6.92 11.45 6.07
CA GLN A 225 -5.72 12.10 5.49
C GLN A 225 -4.42 11.89 6.33
N SER A 226 -4.06 10.64 6.63
CA SER A 226 -2.88 10.28 7.45
C SER A 226 -2.92 10.74 8.93
N GLY A 227 -4.11 10.83 9.53
CA GLY A 227 -4.29 11.21 10.94
C GLY A 227 -4.43 12.72 11.17
N SER A 228 -4.84 13.48 10.14
CA SER A 228 -5.26 14.87 10.35
C SER A 228 -6.64 14.91 11.02
N TYR A 229 -7.03 16.05 11.57
CA TYR A 229 -8.36 16.21 12.16
C TYR A 229 -9.45 16.00 11.08
N LEU A 230 -10.60 15.42 11.46
CA LEU A 230 -11.74 15.30 10.55
C LEU A 230 -12.30 16.70 10.27
N ASP A 231 -12.40 17.06 8.99
CA ASP A 231 -12.91 18.35 8.57
C ASP A 231 -14.40 18.56 8.92
N ASP A 232 -14.82 19.83 9.01
CA ASP A 232 -16.19 20.19 9.37
C ASP A 232 -17.24 19.63 8.37
N PRO A 233 -17.03 19.64 7.04
CA PRO A 233 -17.97 19.01 6.10
C PRO A 233 -18.17 17.50 6.33
N GLN A 234 -17.12 16.77 6.68
CA GLN A 234 -17.18 15.34 6.98
C GLN A 234 -17.90 15.09 8.31
N LEU A 235 -17.64 15.91 9.34
CA LEU A 235 -18.37 15.85 10.61
C LEU A 235 -19.86 16.11 10.40
N ALA A 236 -20.23 17.16 9.66
CA ALA A 236 -21.63 17.48 9.37
C ALA A 236 -22.35 16.36 8.58
N TYR A 237 -21.64 15.71 7.65
CA TYR A 237 -22.17 14.53 6.95
C TYR A 237 -22.49 13.40 7.93
N PHE A 238 -21.57 13.07 8.83
CA PHE A 238 -21.77 11.98 9.78
C PHE A 238 -22.72 12.35 10.93
N ASP A 239 -22.91 13.62 11.28
CA ASP A 239 -24.00 14.05 12.16
C ASP A 239 -25.37 13.72 11.56
N THR A 240 -25.52 13.92 10.24
CA THR A 240 -26.74 13.54 9.52
C THR A 240 -26.96 12.02 9.56
N VAL A 241 -25.89 11.24 9.44
CA VAL A 241 -25.93 9.77 9.58
C VAL A 241 -26.25 9.37 11.02
N ALA A 242 -25.66 10.03 12.02
CA ALA A 242 -25.89 9.77 13.44
C ALA A 242 -27.36 9.96 13.84
N GLY A 243 -28.07 10.90 13.22
CA GLY A 243 -29.52 11.08 13.40
C GLY A 243 -30.37 9.87 12.99
N LYS A 244 -29.82 8.92 12.22
CA LYS A 244 -30.47 7.66 11.85
C LYS A 244 -30.01 6.47 12.69
N LEU A 245 -28.96 6.63 13.50
CA LEU A 245 -28.42 5.58 14.36
C LEU A 245 -29.19 5.51 15.68
N GLY A 246 -29.06 4.37 16.36
CA GLY A 246 -29.79 4.06 17.58
C GLY A 246 -29.21 2.83 18.28
N PRO A 247 -29.65 2.50 19.50
CA PRO A 247 -29.08 1.41 20.31
C PRO A 247 -29.11 0.01 19.66
N GLN A 248 -30.04 -0.21 18.72
CA GLN A 248 -30.18 -1.44 17.95
C GLN A 248 -29.14 -1.58 16.82
N HIS A 249 -28.46 -0.49 16.46
CA HIS A 249 -27.57 -0.46 15.30
C HIS A 249 -26.14 -0.89 15.66
N ARG A 250 -25.53 -1.62 14.73
CA ARG A 250 -24.14 -2.07 14.78
C ARG A 250 -23.36 -1.42 13.64
N VAL A 251 -22.14 -1.00 13.91
CA VAL A 251 -21.31 -0.24 12.94
C VAL A 251 -20.04 -1.00 12.61
N ILE A 252 -19.76 -1.12 11.31
CA ILE A 252 -18.46 -1.42 10.72
C ILE A 252 -17.83 -0.08 10.36
N LEU A 253 -16.65 0.21 10.92
CA LEU A 253 -15.90 1.43 10.65
C LEU A 253 -14.66 1.09 9.82
N ALA A 254 -14.66 1.50 8.55
CA ALA A 254 -13.53 1.39 7.63
C ALA A 254 -12.68 2.66 7.68
N VAL A 255 -11.40 2.50 7.99
CA VAL A 255 -10.44 3.61 8.17
C VAL A 255 -9.15 3.32 7.40
N PRO A 256 -8.41 4.35 6.95
CA PRO A 256 -7.29 4.16 6.04
C PRO A 256 -6.07 3.49 6.69
N ALA A 257 -5.88 3.65 8.01
CA ALA A 257 -4.76 3.04 8.72
C ALA A 257 -5.16 2.40 10.06
N PRO A 258 -4.47 1.31 10.51
CA PRO A 258 -4.75 0.61 11.74
C PRO A 258 -4.11 1.36 12.91
N THR A 259 -4.64 2.55 13.20
CA THR A 259 -4.06 3.46 14.18
C THR A 259 -4.03 2.87 15.59
N TRP A 260 -4.85 1.86 15.87
CA TRP A 260 -4.79 1.08 17.12
C TRP A 260 -3.48 0.32 17.31
N VAL A 261 -2.81 -0.11 16.23
CA VAL A 261 -1.46 -0.70 16.30
C VAL A 261 -0.41 0.40 16.31
N LYS A 262 -0.53 1.41 15.44
CA LYS A 262 0.42 2.54 15.35
C LYS A 262 0.53 3.29 16.68
N ALA A 263 -0.56 3.35 17.45
CA ALA A 263 -0.60 4.07 18.70
C ALA A 263 0.19 3.43 19.85
N VAL A 264 0.70 2.22 19.68
CA VAL A 264 1.69 1.63 20.60
C VAL A 264 3.00 2.44 20.62
N ASP A 265 3.43 2.91 19.45
CA ASP A 265 4.65 3.74 19.32
C ASP A 265 4.30 5.25 19.25
N HIS A 266 3.11 5.62 18.75
CA HIS A 266 2.64 7.00 18.59
C HIS A 266 1.26 7.23 19.23
N PRO A 267 1.17 7.49 20.56
CA PRO A 267 -0.09 7.48 21.29
C PRO A 267 -1.24 8.34 20.71
N THR A 268 -0.93 9.43 20.03
CA THR A 268 -1.92 10.34 19.42
C THR A 268 -2.51 9.83 18.11
N ALA A 269 -1.96 8.77 17.51
CA ALA A 269 -2.40 8.27 16.20
C ALA A 269 -3.87 7.81 16.19
N TYR A 270 -4.41 7.41 17.35
CA TYR A 270 -5.79 6.94 17.48
C TYR A 270 -6.80 8.07 17.80
N ASP A 271 -6.32 9.30 18.03
CA ASP A 271 -7.16 10.39 18.58
C ASP A 271 -8.33 10.77 17.64
N SER A 272 -8.13 10.84 16.32
CA SER A 272 -9.20 11.13 15.35
C SER A 272 -10.31 10.07 15.36
N ILE A 273 -9.93 8.79 15.40
CA ILE A 273 -10.88 7.67 15.45
C ILE A 273 -11.62 7.65 16.80
N ASP A 274 -10.91 7.86 17.91
CA ASP A 274 -11.53 7.95 19.24
C ASP A 274 -12.53 9.10 19.31
N TYR A 275 -12.15 10.28 18.79
CA TYR A 275 -13.01 11.45 18.71
C TYR A 275 -14.28 11.14 17.91
N PHE A 276 -14.15 10.53 16.73
CA PHE A 276 -15.30 10.16 15.90
C PHE A 276 -16.25 9.20 16.64
N ILE A 277 -15.71 8.13 17.22
CA ILE A 277 -16.52 7.14 17.94
C ILE A 277 -17.22 7.78 19.14
N ARG A 278 -16.50 8.58 19.93
CA ARG A 278 -17.03 9.17 21.17
C ARG A 278 -18.03 10.30 20.92
N THR A 279 -17.81 11.11 19.89
CA THR A 279 -18.59 12.32 19.65
C THR A 279 -19.75 12.08 18.70
N ILE A 280 -19.60 11.20 17.70
CA ILE A 280 -20.62 10.98 16.67
C ILE A 280 -21.43 9.71 16.94
N ILE A 281 -20.76 8.59 17.23
CA ILE A 281 -21.45 7.29 17.30
C ILE A 281 -22.00 7.00 18.70
N ALA A 282 -21.17 7.10 19.74
CA ALA A 282 -21.54 6.73 21.10
C ALA A 282 -22.80 7.44 21.64
N PRO A 283 -23.06 8.74 21.35
CA PRO A 283 -24.27 9.42 21.82
C PRO A 283 -25.57 8.83 21.25
N THR A 284 -25.51 8.15 20.11
CA THR A 284 -26.67 7.49 19.48
C THR A 284 -27.02 6.16 20.16
N GLY A 285 -26.13 5.62 21.00
CA GLY A 285 -26.23 4.29 21.58
C GLY A 285 -25.82 3.15 20.63
N ALA A 286 -25.56 3.43 19.35
CA ALA A 286 -25.09 2.43 18.40
C ALA A 286 -23.72 1.86 18.80
N GLN A 287 -23.49 0.59 18.46
CA GLN A 287 -22.27 -0.12 18.84
C GLN A 287 -21.34 -0.28 17.65
N VAL A 288 -20.14 0.23 17.74
CA VAL A 288 -19.09 -0.08 16.76
C VAL A 288 -18.51 -1.45 17.08
N ARG A 289 -18.82 -2.45 16.24
CA ARG A 289 -18.50 -3.88 16.47
C ARG A 289 -17.29 -4.35 15.68
N LEU A 290 -16.93 -3.64 14.61
CA LEU A 290 -15.78 -3.94 13.77
C LEU A 290 -15.10 -2.64 13.33
N LEU A 291 -13.80 -2.50 13.64
CA LEU A 291 -12.92 -1.55 12.95
C LEU A 291 -12.08 -2.32 11.96
N ILE A 292 -11.99 -1.82 10.73
CA ILE A 292 -11.27 -2.46 9.64
C ILE A 292 -10.39 -1.46 8.89
N SER A 293 -9.17 -1.88 8.54
CA SER A 293 -8.19 -1.01 7.89
C SER A 293 -7.18 -1.76 7.00
N GLY A 294 -6.47 -1.01 6.16
CA GLY A 294 -5.30 -1.41 5.36
C GLY A 294 -3.97 -0.93 5.95
N ASP A 295 -3.14 -0.27 5.13
CA ASP A 295 -1.86 0.41 5.39
C ASP A 295 -0.69 -0.49 5.82
N LEU A 296 -0.92 -1.39 6.78
CA LEU A 296 0.05 -2.42 7.10
C LEU A 296 -0.24 -3.63 6.23
N HIS A 297 0.70 -3.95 5.33
CA HIS A 297 0.48 -4.91 4.26
C HIS A 297 0.50 -6.38 4.70
N HIS A 298 -0.35 -6.73 5.65
CA HIS A 298 -0.59 -8.08 6.16
C HIS A 298 -2.05 -8.21 6.65
N TYR A 299 -2.40 -9.42 7.09
CA TYR A 299 -3.61 -9.63 7.86
C TYR A 299 -3.29 -9.76 9.36
N ALA A 300 -4.06 -9.09 10.21
CA ALA A 300 -3.99 -9.25 11.66
C ALA A 300 -5.35 -8.96 12.31
N ARG A 301 -5.70 -9.74 13.33
CA ARG A 301 -6.92 -9.52 14.12
C ARG A 301 -6.61 -9.40 15.59
N TYR A 302 -7.06 -8.30 16.17
CA TYR A 302 -7.10 -8.09 17.61
C TYR A 302 -8.54 -8.19 18.09
N ALA A 303 -8.77 -9.01 19.12
CA ALA A 303 -10.07 -9.16 19.75
C ALA A 303 -10.07 -8.50 21.12
N GLY A 304 -11.09 -7.69 21.40
CA GLY A 304 -11.33 -7.09 22.70
C GLY A 304 -12.75 -7.34 23.18
N PRO A 305 -13.12 -6.73 24.33
CA PRO A 305 -14.40 -7.00 24.97
C PRO A 305 -15.61 -6.43 24.22
N ASP A 306 -15.45 -5.37 23.43
CA ASP A 306 -16.56 -4.70 22.73
C ASP A 306 -16.55 -4.83 21.21
N ARG A 307 -15.39 -5.06 20.58
CA ARG A 307 -15.28 -5.10 19.12
C ARG A 307 -14.10 -5.92 18.62
N GLN A 308 -14.09 -6.18 17.33
CA GLN A 308 -12.92 -6.69 16.61
C GLN A 308 -12.17 -5.54 15.93
N LEU A 309 -10.84 -5.61 15.90
CA LEU A 309 -9.98 -4.71 15.13
C LEU A 309 -9.22 -5.54 14.11
N ILE A 310 -9.46 -5.30 12.82
CA ILE A 310 -8.89 -6.09 11.73
C ILE A 310 -8.05 -5.19 10.82
N THR A 311 -6.80 -5.57 10.64
CA THR A 311 -5.92 -5.05 9.60
C THR A 311 -5.91 -6.05 8.45
N CYS A 312 -6.21 -5.62 7.23
CA CYS A 312 -6.22 -6.44 6.03
C CYS A 312 -5.66 -5.67 4.82
N GLY A 313 -4.39 -5.28 4.90
CA GLY A 313 -3.71 -4.49 3.86
C GLY A 313 -3.02 -5.31 2.78
N SER A 314 -3.55 -6.49 2.46
CA SER A 314 -2.82 -7.48 1.65
C SER A 314 -3.38 -7.65 0.25
N GLY A 315 -3.93 -6.57 -0.34
CA GLY A 315 -4.62 -6.62 -1.62
C GLY A 315 -3.72 -6.58 -2.86
N GLY A 316 -2.55 -5.95 -2.78
CA GLY A 316 -1.64 -5.81 -3.93
C GLY A 316 -0.23 -5.34 -3.58
N ALA A 317 -0.05 -4.69 -2.43
CA ALA A 317 1.22 -4.16 -1.95
C ALA A 317 2.22 -5.25 -1.52
N TYR A 318 3.52 -4.90 -1.49
CA TYR A 318 4.53 -5.79 -0.93
C TYR A 318 4.20 -6.15 0.52
N LEU A 319 4.48 -7.39 0.96
CA LEU A 319 4.18 -7.84 2.32
C LEU A 319 4.87 -6.99 3.40
N TYR A 320 4.14 -6.59 4.44
CA TYR A 320 4.68 -6.02 5.68
C TYR A 320 4.77 -7.10 6.78
N PRO A 321 5.77 -7.08 7.68
CA PRO A 321 5.97 -8.17 8.63
C PRO A 321 4.90 -8.26 9.72
N THR A 322 4.64 -9.49 10.17
CA THR A 322 3.69 -9.81 11.26
C THR A 322 4.40 -10.26 12.55
N HIS A 323 5.68 -10.60 12.48
CA HIS A 323 6.44 -11.17 13.60
C HIS A 323 6.89 -10.14 14.65
N LYS A 324 6.62 -8.86 14.42
CA LYS A 324 6.84 -7.75 15.37
C LYS A 324 5.53 -7.09 15.81
N LEU A 325 4.39 -7.66 15.44
CA LEU A 325 3.10 -7.20 15.95
C LEU A 325 3.05 -7.38 17.47
N PRO A 326 2.55 -6.38 18.22
CA PRO A 326 2.37 -6.49 19.66
C PRO A 326 1.33 -7.59 19.97
N GLU A 327 1.62 -8.47 20.93
CA GLU A 327 0.67 -9.54 21.30
C GLU A 327 -0.58 -9.00 22.01
N ARG A 328 -0.46 -7.84 22.65
CA ARG A 328 -1.55 -7.14 23.32
C ARG A 328 -1.40 -5.64 23.12
N ILE A 329 -2.52 -4.97 22.87
CA ILE A 329 -2.63 -3.51 22.74
C ILE A 329 -3.71 -2.96 23.66
N GLN A 330 -3.73 -1.65 23.83
CA GLN A 330 -4.75 -0.94 24.59
C GLN A 330 -5.38 0.12 23.71
N VAL A 331 -6.71 0.10 23.62
CA VAL A 331 -7.49 0.96 22.72
C VAL A 331 -8.63 1.61 23.52
N PRO A 332 -8.68 2.94 23.61
CA PRO A 332 -7.63 3.90 23.22
C PRO A 332 -6.33 3.71 24.04
N PRO A 333 -5.18 4.24 23.58
CA PRO A 333 -3.91 4.19 24.30
C PRO A 333 -3.98 4.90 25.67
N LYS A 334 -3.18 4.45 26.65
CA LYS A 334 -3.13 5.08 27.98
C LYS A 334 -2.39 6.43 28.01
N ASP A 335 -1.48 6.63 27.05
CA ASP A 335 -0.51 7.73 27.05
C ASP A 335 -0.96 8.93 26.19
N THR A 336 -2.22 8.98 25.72
CA THR A 336 -2.75 10.15 24.99
C THR A 336 -3.42 11.15 25.92
N LEU A 337 -3.28 12.45 25.63
CA LEU A 337 -3.97 13.53 26.33
C LEU A 337 -5.51 13.44 26.18
N ALA A 338 -5.99 12.76 25.13
CA ALA A 338 -7.41 12.46 24.91
C ALA A 338 -8.02 11.51 25.97
N ARG A 339 -7.18 10.88 26.81
CA ARG A 339 -7.58 9.91 27.86
C ARG A 339 -8.71 10.37 28.78
N ARG A 340 -8.85 11.68 29.04
CA ARG A 340 -9.89 12.18 29.95
C ARG A 340 -11.31 11.83 29.49
N ALA A 341 -11.50 11.41 28.24
CA ALA A 341 -12.82 11.25 27.65
C ALA A 341 -13.23 9.81 27.28
N SER A 342 -12.31 8.84 27.23
CA SER A 342 -12.59 7.45 26.79
C SER A 342 -11.92 6.39 27.68
N LEU A 343 -12.61 5.26 27.90
CA LEU A 343 -12.08 4.14 28.69
C LEU A 343 -11.16 3.25 27.84
N SER A 344 -9.89 3.13 28.23
CA SER A 344 -8.91 2.23 27.61
C SER A 344 -9.21 0.76 27.92
N ARG A 345 -9.28 -0.09 26.89
CA ARG A 345 -9.59 -1.53 27.00
C ARG A 345 -8.48 -2.37 26.38
N PRO A 346 -8.20 -3.57 26.92
CA PRO A 346 -7.19 -4.47 26.36
C PRO A 346 -7.74 -5.24 25.15
N TYR A 347 -6.88 -5.43 24.15
CA TYR A 347 -7.14 -6.25 22.98
C TYR A 347 -5.96 -7.19 22.74
N ASP A 348 -6.26 -8.47 22.51
CA ASP A 348 -5.24 -9.50 22.26
C ASP A 348 -5.16 -9.84 20.77
N LEU A 349 -3.95 -10.02 20.25
CA LEU A 349 -3.71 -10.54 18.91
C LEU A 349 -4.16 -12.00 18.83
N LYS A 350 -5.24 -12.27 18.11
CA LYS A 350 -5.81 -13.63 17.97
C LYS A 350 -5.31 -14.36 16.74
N ALA A 351 -5.09 -13.64 15.65
CA ALA A 351 -4.53 -14.20 14.43
C ALA A 351 -3.69 -13.19 13.67
N ARG A 352 -2.79 -13.72 12.84
CA ARG A 352 -1.98 -12.95 11.89
C ARG A 352 -1.67 -13.81 10.67
N TYR A 353 -1.59 -13.19 9.51
CA TYR A 353 -1.15 -13.87 8.29
C TYR A 353 -0.22 -12.96 7.46
N PRO A 354 0.97 -13.46 7.08
CA PRO A 354 1.54 -14.78 7.39
C PRO A 354 1.84 -14.95 8.88
N ASP A 355 1.99 -16.20 9.34
CA ASP A 355 2.37 -16.47 10.73
C ASP A 355 3.75 -15.86 11.08
N ALA A 356 4.03 -15.71 12.38
CA ALA A 356 5.25 -15.05 12.82
C ALA A 356 6.54 -15.78 12.40
N ALA A 357 6.52 -17.11 12.29
CA ALA A 357 7.71 -17.87 11.88
C ALA A 357 7.98 -17.70 10.39
N ARG A 358 6.93 -17.78 9.55
CA ARG A 358 7.02 -17.51 8.12
C ARG A 358 7.42 -16.07 7.84
N SER A 359 6.86 -15.11 8.55
CA SER A 359 7.25 -13.70 8.43
C SER A 359 8.73 -13.47 8.77
N ARG A 360 9.26 -14.10 9.83
CA ARG A 360 10.72 -14.05 10.12
C ARG A 360 11.56 -14.65 9.00
N ARG A 361 11.13 -15.79 8.44
CA ARG A 361 11.83 -16.45 7.32
C ARG A 361 11.88 -15.57 6.08
N TYR A 362 10.80 -14.84 5.78
CA TYR A 362 10.81 -13.86 4.70
C TYR A 362 11.87 -12.78 4.85
N GLY A 363 12.24 -12.40 6.08
CA GLY A 363 13.32 -11.42 6.31
C GLY A 363 14.62 -11.78 5.57
N TRP A 364 15.03 -13.05 5.59
CA TRP A 364 16.27 -13.53 4.95
C TRP A 364 16.29 -13.41 3.43
N GLY A 365 15.12 -13.24 2.80
CA GLY A 365 15.03 -13.03 1.35
C GLY A 365 15.66 -11.71 0.89
N ILE A 366 15.98 -10.78 1.80
CA ILE A 366 16.64 -9.52 1.47
C ILE A 366 18.02 -9.69 0.85
N LEU A 367 18.79 -10.71 1.25
CA LEU A 367 20.16 -10.93 0.77
C LEU A 367 20.24 -11.03 -0.76
N PRO A 368 19.52 -11.96 -1.42
CA PRO A 368 19.49 -12.00 -2.88
C PRO A 368 18.59 -10.93 -3.50
N ARG A 369 17.47 -10.55 -2.87
CA ARG A 369 16.47 -9.68 -3.51
C ARG A 369 16.86 -8.22 -3.55
N LEU A 370 17.60 -7.72 -2.56
CA LEU A 370 18.01 -6.31 -2.52
C LEU A 370 18.76 -5.90 -3.79
N PRO A 371 19.86 -6.57 -4.20
CA PRO A 371 20.57 -6.19 -5.41
C PRO A 371 19.82 -6.50 -6.70
N LEU A 372 19.08 -7.61 -6.75
CA LEU A 372 18.37 -8.03 -7.96
C LEU A 372 17.15 -7.15 -8.28
N ARG A 373 16.41 -6.71 -7.25
CA ARG A 373 15.22 -5.88 -7.43
C ARG A 373 15.51 -4.39 -7.43
N ASN A 374 16.60 -3.98 -6.79
CA ASN A 374 17.00 -2.57 -6.69
C ASN A 374 18.41 -2.39 -7.28
N PRO A 375 18.62 -2.70 -8.58
CA PRO A 375 19.94 -2.58 -9.20
C PRO A 375 20.47 -1.15 -9.10
N GLY A 376 19.61 -0.14 -9.24
CA GLY A 376 20.01 1.26 -9.07
C GLY A 376 20.54 1.59 -7.66
N PHE A 377 20.02 0.92 -6.62
CA PHE A 377 20.54 1.07 -5.25
C PHE A 377 21.93 0.46 -5.12
N THR A 378 22.14 -0.70 -5.71
CA THR A 378 23.46 -1.37 -5.76
C THR A 378 24.47 -0.54 -6.54
N THR A 379 24.07 0.02 -7.68
CA THR A 379 24.91 0.94 -8.47
C THR A 379 25.26 2.20 -7.68
N LEU A 380 24.30 2.80 -6.97
CA LEU A 380 24.57 3.94 -6.09
C LEU A 380 25.62 3.59 -5.03
N LEU A 381 25.46 2.45 -4.34
CA LEU A 381 26.43 2.01 -3.35
C LEU A 381 27.81 1.77 -3.96
N GLY A 382 27.89 1.14 -5.12
CA GLY A 382 29.14 0.92 -5.84
C GLY A 382 29.84 2.22 -6.24
N THR A 383 29.09 3.21 -6.72
CA THR A 383 29.60 4.55 -7.02
C THR A 383 30.14 5.24 -5.76
N LEU A 384 29.37 5.24 -4.67
CA LEU A 384 29.80 5.85 -3.41
C LEU A 384 31.05 5.16 -2.84
N HIS A 385 31.12 3.83 -2.89
CA HIS A 385 32.29 3.07 -2.45
C HIS A 385 33.50 3.29 -3.35
N THR A 386 33.30 3.43 -4.66
CA THR A 386 34.39 3.75 -5.60
C THR A 386 34.96 5.14 -5.32
N LEU A 387 34.11 6.15 -5.11
CA LEU A 387 34.53 7.51 -4.78
C LEU A 387 35.24 7.57 -3.42
N LEU A 388 34.71 6.86 -2.41
CA LEU A 388 35.35 6.76 -1.11
C LEU A 388 36.73 6.10 -1.21
N MET A 389 36.82 5.00 -1.96
CA MET A 389 38.07 4.29 -2.19
C MET A 389 39.10 5.16 -2.89
N LEU A 390 38.72 5.84 -3.99
CA LEU A 390 39.64 6.72 -4.72
C LEU A 390 40.14 7.88 -3.84
N ALA A 391 39.28 8.44 -2.98
CA ALA A 391 39.67 9.47 -2.03
C ALA A 391 40.65 8.94 -0.96
N MET A 392 40.40 7.75 -0.40
CA MET A 392 41.30 7.11 0.57
C MET A 392 42.65 6.73 -0.07
N ALA A 393 42.63 6.13 -1.26
CA ALA A 393 43.84 5.76 -2.02
C ALA A 393 44.68 7.00 -2.33
N GLY A 394 44.05 8.08 -2.80
CA GLY A 394 44.74 9.34 -3.10
C GLY A 394 45.43 9.97 -1.89
N VAL A 395 44.83 9.89 -0.70
CA VAL A 395 45.48 10.32 0.55
C VAL A 395 46.62 9.38 0.95
N ALA A 396 46.45 8.07 0.75
CA ALA A 396 47.45 7.07 1.13
C ALA A 396 48.72 7.15 0.27
N THR A 397 48.60 7.46 -1.02
CA THR A 397 49.71 7.52 -1.97
C THR A 397 50.40 8.89 -2.05
N ASN A 398 49.68 10.00 -1.82
CA ASN A 398 50.23 11.36 -1.98
C ASN A 398 50.72 11.97 -0.65
N ARG A 399 51.94 11.60 -0.23
CA ARG A 399 52.58 12.08 1.02
C ARG A 399 53.36 13.40 0.92
N ALA A 400 53.28 14.17 -0.18
CA ALA A 400 54.11 15.37 -0.38
C ALA A 400 53.28 16.66 -0.57
N GLY A 401 53.59 17.73 0.19
CA GLY A 401 53.10 19.10 -0.02
C GLY A 401 51.74 19.47 0.62
N THR A 402 51.69 20.61 1.32
CA THR A 402 50.49 21.10 2.04
C THR A 402 49.30 21.42 1.12
N SER A 403 49.55 21.85 -0.13
CA SER A 403 48.50 22.13 -1.12
C SER A 403 47.94 20.85 -1.76
N GLU A 404 48.79 19.87 -2.06
CA GLU A 404 48.38 18.57 -2.63
C GLU A 404 47.65 17.71 -1.59
N GLN A 405 48.04 17.79 -0.32
CA GLN A 405 47.34 17.12 0.77
C GLN A 405 45.87 17.58 0.91
N ARG A 406 45.57 18.86 0.64
CA ARG A 406 44.19 19.39 0.66
C ARG A 406 43.33 18.86 -0.50
N LEU A 407 43.94 18.64 -1.67
CA LEU A 407 43.24 18.12 -2.86
C LEU A 407 42.66 16.72 -2.64
N PHE A 408 43.26 15.90 -1.77
CA PHE A 408 42.80 14.55 -1.48
C PHE A 408 42.07 14.41 -0.13
N SER A 409 42.43 15.21 0.87
CA SER A 409 41.78 15.16 2.20
C SER A 409 40.37 15.76 2.20
N VAL A 410 40.07 16.79 1.41
CA VAL A 410 38.72 17.36 1.33
C VAL A 410 37.71 16.38 0.73
N PRO A 411 37.96 15.75 -0.45
CA PRO A 411 37.09 14.70 -0.96
C PRO A 411 36.91 13.52 0.02
N LEU A 412 37.96 13.14 0.74
CA LEU A 412 37.88 12.07 1.74
C LEU A 412 36.94 12.46 2.90
N VAL A 413 37.13 13.64 3.49
CA VAL A 413 36.25 14.12 4.57
C VAL A 413 34.79 14.23 4.09
N LEU A 414 34.59 14.73 2.87
CA LEU A 414 33.27 14.80 2.26
C LEU A 414 32.65 13.41 2.11
N MET A 415 33.38 12.44 1.56
CA MET A 415 32.88 11.08 1.35
C MET A 415 32.63 10.32 2.64
N LEU A 416 33.46 10.54 3.68
CA LEU A 416 33.20 10.03 5.02
C LEU A 416 31.91 10.64 5.59
N GLY A 417 31.73 11.95 5.44
CA GLY A 417 30.51 12.65 5.83
C GLY A 417 29.28 12.11 5.11
N VAL A 418 29.32 11.98 3.77
CA VAL A 418 28.24 11.41 2.95
C VAL A 418 27.92 9.98 3.39
N THR A 419 28.93 9.16 3.68
CA THR A 419 28.73 7.76 4.10
C THR A 419 28.07 7.68 5.48
N LEU A 420 28.60 8.42 6.46
CA LEU A 420 28.08 8.41 7.84
C LEU A 420 26.70 9.05 7.94
N LEU A 421 26.50 10.21 7.31
CA LEU A 421 25.20 10.89 7.28
C LEU A 421 24.19 10.08 6.48
N GLY A 422 24.58 9.54 5.32
CA GLY A 422 23.72 8.67 4.51
C GLY A 422 23.25 7.45 5.29
N ALA A 423 24.14 6.78 6.02
CA ALA A 423 23.79 5.65 6.89
C ALA A 423 22.89 6.09 8.06
N ALA A 424 23.16 7.23 8.68
CA ALA A 424 22.35 7.75 9.79
C ALA A 424 20.93 8.16 9.33
N PHE A 425 20.79 8.83 8.18
CA PHE A 425 19.50 9.20 7.61
C PHE A 425 18.72 7.99 7.09
N PHE A 426 19.40 7.00 6.51
CA PHE A 426 18.77 5.73 6.15
C PHE A 426 18.26 4.98 7.38
N ALA A 427 19.03 4.98 8.46
CA ALA A 427 18.64 4.37 9.72
C ALA A 427 17.52 5.12 10.45
N LYS A 428 17.38 6.43 10.21
CA LYS A 428 16.39 7.30 10.84
C LYS A 428 15.70 8.16 9.77
N PRO A 429 14.76 7.60 8.99
CA PRO A 429 13.95 8.41 8.08
C PRO A 429 13.18 9.48 8.88
N PRO A 430 12.82 10.63 8.26
CA PRO A 430 12.11 11.72 8.94
C PRO A 430 10.81 11.31 9.65
N SER A 431 10.19 10.21 9.22
CA SER A 431 9.00 9.60 9.82
C SER A 431 9.26 8.77 11.09
N ALA A 432 10.53 8.48 11.44
CA ALA A 432 10.92 7.67 12.60
C ALA A 432 10.88 8.46 13.93
N GLY A 433 9.72 9.07 14.24
CA GLY A 433 9.44 9.65 15.56
C GLY A 433 9.19 8.59 16.65
N GLY A 434 9.14 8.99 17.92
CA GLY A 434 8.67 8.13 19.02
C GLY A 434 9.75 7.55 19.95
N LYS A 435 9.35 6.57 20.77
CA LYS A 435 10.11 6.06 21.96
C LYS A 435 11.44 5.36 21.64
N ARG A 436 11.77 5.12 20.37
CA ARG A 436 12.93 4.30 19.95
C ARG A 436 14.12 5.10 19.39
N HIS A 437 14.16 6.41 19.65
CA HIS A 437 15.11 7.33 19.02
C HIS A 437 16.59 6.92 19.13
N ALA A 438 17.04 6.49 20.32
CA ALA A 438 18.43 6.12 20.54
C ALA A 438 18.87 4.89 19.72
N ARG A 439 17.97 3.92 19.51
CA ARG A 439 18.28 2.69 18.75
C ARG A 439 18.58 2.99 17.28
N HIS A 440 17.84 3.92 16.68
CA HIS A 440 18.03 4.33 15.28
C HIS A 440 19.43 4.96 15.09
N TRP A 441 19.87 5.79 16.04
CA TRP A 441 21.21 6.38 16.00
C TRP A 441 22.33 5.36 16.18
N ILE A 442 22.23 4.48 17.18
CA ILE A 442 23.26 3.46 17.44
C ILE A 442 23.42 2.56 16.21
N LEU A 443 22.31 2.07 15.66
CA LEU A 443 22.30 1.20 14.49
C LEU A 443 22.79 1.94 13.23
N GLY A 444 22.37 3.18 13.02
CA GLY A 444 22.81 4.00 11.89
C GLY A 444 24.30 4.35 11.92
N VAL A 445 24.83 4.75 13.07
CA VAL A 445 26.26 5.02 13.25
C VAL A 445 27.07 3.74 13.09
N THR A 446 26.63 2.63 13.69
CA THR A 446 27.31 1.33 13.53
C THR A 446 27.32 0.89 12.07
N HIS A 447 26.21 1.07 11.35
CA HIS A 447 26.14 0.79 9.92
C HIS A 447 27.09 1.69 9.11
N GLY A 448 27.12 2.99 9.39
CA GLY A 448 28.01 3.94 8.73
C GLY A 448 29.49 3.59 8.96
N LEU A 449 29.87 3.24 10.19
CA LEU A 449 31.23 2.78 10.51
C LEU A 449 31.57 1.48 9.79
N ALA A 450 30.63 0.54 9.69
CA ALA A 450 30.84 -0.69 8.92
C ALA A 450 31.04 -0.41 7.41
N GLN A 451 30.31 0.57 6.85
CA GLN A 451 30.51 1.00 5.46
C GLN A 451 31.87 1.66 5.26
N VAL A 452 32.32 2.51 6.19
CA VAL A 452 33.67 3.10 6.15
C VAL A 452 34.75 2.04 6.27
N ALA A 453 34.59 1.07 7.17
CA ALA A 453 35.52 -0.06 7.31
C ALA A 453 35.58 -0.92 6.03
N LEU A 454 34.43 -1.16 5.38
CA LEU A 454 34.37 -1.82 4.09
C LEU A 454 35.11 -1.02 3.01
N GLY A 455 34.93 0.30 2.96
CA GLY A 455 35.65 1.19 2.05
C GLY A 455 37.17 1.19 2.29
N ALA A 456 37.60 1.17 3.55
CA ALA A 456 39.01 1.07 3.92
C ALA A 456 39.62 -0.28 3.51
N ALA A 457 38.91 -1.39 3.75
CA ALA A 457 39.33 -2.72 3.31
C ALA A 457 39.39 -2.82 1.78
N GLY A 458 38.40 -2.25 1.07
CA GLY A 458 38.39 -2.16 -0.39
C GLY A 458 39.53 -1.32 -0.93
N THR A 459 39.88 -0.21 -0.26
CA THR A 459 41.06 0.61 -0.60
C THR A 459 42.36 -0.15 -0.40
N TRP A 460 42.50 -0.84 0.73
CA TRP A 460 43.67 -1.68 0.98
C TRP A 460 43.84 -2.72 -0.14
N LEU A 461 42.77 -3.45 -0.48
CA LEU A 461 42.79 -4.43 -1.57
C LEU A 461 43.13 -3.78 -2.93
N TRP A 462 42.52 -2.63 -3.23
CA TRP A 462 42.77 -1.88 -4.47
C TRP A 462 44.25 -1.53 -4.63
N LEU A 463 44.91 -1.09 -3.56
CA LEU A 463 46.34 -0.77 -3.54
C LEU A 463 47.27 -1.99 -3.59
N GLN A 464 46.75 -3.21 -3.43
CA GLN A 464 47.51 -4.45 -3.67
C GLN A 464 47.40 -4.96 -5.12
N LEU A 465 46.48 -4.39 -5.90
CA LEU A 465 46.23 -4.80 -7.28
C LEU A 465 47.03 -3.92 -8.25
N PRO A 466 47.43 -4.45 -9.42
CA PRO A 466 48.24 -3.68 -10.38
C PRO A 466 47.48 -2.50 -11.00
N PHE A 467 46.17 -2.41 -10.79
CA PHE A 467 45.32 -1.36 -11.38
C PHE A 467 45.69 0.04 -10.93
N SER A 468 46.23 0.20 -9.71
CA SER A 468 46.66 1.52 -9.20
C SER A 468 47.86 2.09 -9.95
N ASP A 469 48.68 1.22 -10.53
CA ASP A 469 49.96 1.60 -11.16
C ASP A 469 49.83 1.81 -12.67
N TRP A 470 48.63 1.59 -13.23
CA TRP A 470 48.36 1.79 -14.64
C TRP A 470 48.41 3.26 -15.05
N PRO A 471 48.76 3.57 -16.32
CA PRO A 471 48.80 4.95 -16.79
C PRO A 471 47.40 5.57 -16.78
N TRP A 472 47.33 6.83 -16.39
CA TRP A 472 46.10 7.61 -16.43
C TRP A 472 45.48 7.61 -17.84
N PRO A 473 44.15 7.41 -18.01
CA PRO A 473 43.09 7.32 -16.98
C PRO A 473 42.70 5.90 -16.56
N LEU A 474 43.49 4.88 -16.90
CA LEU A 474 43.11 3.48 -16.73
C LEU A 474 42.79 3.05 -15.28
N PRO A 475 43.46 3.55 -14.22
CA PRO A 475 43.09 3.22 -12.85
C PRO A 475 41.64 3.59 -12.52
N VAL A 476 41.17 4.76 -12.98
CA VAL A 476 39.79 5.22 -12.74
C VAL A 476 38.79 4.40 -13.55
N VAL A 477 39.14 4.04 -14.79
CA VAL A 477 38.31 3.15 -15.61
C VAL A 477 38.18 1.78 -14.93
N ALA A 478 39.28 1.20 -14.46
CA ALA A 478 39.27 -0.06 -13.71
C ALA A 478 38.48 0.05 -12.40
N ALA A 479 38.58 1.19 -11.70
CA ALA A 479 37.81 1.43 -10.48
C ALA A 479 36.30 1.46 -10.79
N ALA A 480 35.88 2.10 -11.88
CA ALA A 480 34.48 2.17 -12.27
C ALA A 480 33.93 0.84 -12.80
N VAL A 481 34.70 0.10 -13.62
CA VAL A 481 34.21 -1.08 -14.35
C VAL A 481 34.41 -2.39 -13.55
N VAL A 482 35.44 -2.47 -12.70
CA VAL A 482 35.75 -3.67 -11.93
C VAL A 482 35.41 -3.49 -10.46
N TYR A 483 36.00 -2.49 -9.80
CA TYR A 483 35.79 -2.29 -8.37
C TYR A 483 34.35 -1.85 -8.05
N GLY A 484 33.77 -0.95 -8.83
CA GLY A 484 32.42 -0.42 -8.62
C GLY A 484 31.32 -1.49 -8.54
N PRO A 485 31.16 -2.36 -9.54
CA PRO A 485 30.16 -3.42 -9.50
C PRO A 485 30.36 -4.41 -8.33
N ILE A 486 31.60 -4.83 -8.08
CA ILE A 486 31.92 -5.78 -7.00
C ILE A 486 31.64 -5.13 -5.63
N SER A 487 32.18 -3.94 -5.39
CA SER A 487 31.96 -3.19 -4.14
C SER A 487 30.50 -2.85 -3.93
N GLY A 488 29.75 -2.51 -4.98
CA GLY A 488 28.31 -2.28 -4.91
C GLY A 488 27.54 -3.52 -4.45
N LEU A 489 27.87 -4.69 -5.01
CA LEU A 489 27.29 -5.96 -4.56
C LEU A 489 27.63 -6.26 -3.10
N VAL A 490 28.90 -6.16 -2.70
CA VAL A 490 29.33 -6.41 -1.32
C VAL A 490 28.69 -5.41 -0.34
N ALA A 491 28.66 -4.12 -0.68
CA ALA A 491 28.02 -3.08 0.11
C ALA A 491 26.51 -3.30 0.22
N SER A 492 25.84 -3.81 -0.83
CA SER A 492 24.42 -4.17 -0.75
C SER A 492 24.18 -5.32 0.23
N GLN A 493 25.09 -6.29 0.31
CA GLN A 493 25.00 -7.38 1.29
C GLN A 493 25.21 -6.86 2.72
N LEU A 494 26.10 -5.86 2.90
CA LEU A 494 26.26 -5.19 4.19
C LEU A 494 24.98 -4.44 4.61
N VAL A 495 24.29 -3.77 3.68
CA VAL A 495 22.97 -3.15 3.95
C VAL A 495 21.92 -4.22 4.28
N ALA A 496 21.88 -5.33 3.55
CA ALA A 496 20.95 -6.43 3.80
C ALA A 496 21.16 -7.05 5.19
N ALA A 497 22.43 -7.29 5.59
CA ALA A 497 22.77 -7.75 6.93
C ALA A 497 22.38 -6.74 8.01
N TYR A 498 22.63 -5.45 7.76
CA TYR A 498 22.17 -4.36 8.63
C TYR A 498 20.65 -4.39 8.82
N LEU A 499 19.86 -4.49 7.74
CA LEU A 499 18.40 -4.50 7.80
C LEU A 499 17.86 -5.70 8.59
N LEU A 500 18.50 -6.87 8.46
CA LEU A 500 18.17 -8.05 9.27
C LEU A 500 18.40 -7.78 10.75
N ILE A 501 19.56 -7.23 11.12
CA ILE A 501 19.90 -6.92 12.51
C ILE A 501 18.98 -5.81 13.05
N ALA A 502 18.87 -4.68 12.36
CA ALA A 502 18.03 -3.55 12.74
C ALA A 502 16.56 -3.97 12.90
N GLY A 503 16.06 -4.83 12.00
CA GLY A 503 14.71 -5.38 12.07
C GLY A 503 14.43 -6.17 13.35
N THR A 504 15.44 -6.84 13.93
CA THR A 504 15.29 -7.51 15.24
C THR A 504 15.01 -6.52 16.38
N PHE A 505 15.49 -5.27 16.26
CA PHE A 505 15.25 -4.19 17.21
C PHE A 505 14.03 -3.32 16.86
N GLY A 506 13.30 -3.67 15.79
CA GLY A 506 12.16 -2.91 15.29
C GLY A 506 12.57 -1.57 14.66
N VAL A 507 13.75 -1.52 14.05
CA VAL A 507 14.30 -0.39 13.28
C VAL A 507 14.42 -0.83 11.82
N ASN A 508 14.07 0.06 10.88
CA ASN A 508 14.05 -0.22 9.43
C ASN A 508 13.34 -1.52 9.00
N LEU A 509 12.36 -1.93 9.78
CA LEU A 509 11.60 -3.15 9.50
C LEU A 509 10.78 -3.01 8.20
N ASN A 510 10.33 -1.78 7.92
CA ASN A 510 9.69 -1.42 6.67
C ASN A 510 10.64 -1.60 5.47
N GLU A 511 11.84 -1.01 5.53
CA GLU A 511 12.82 -1.07 4.45
C GLU A 511 13.31 -2.51 4.19
N LEU A 512 13.39 -3.34 5.23
CA LEU A 512 13.71 -4.77 5.10
C LEU A 512 12.72 -5.52 4.21
N PHE A 513 11.43 -5.16 4.25
CA PHE A 513 10.39 -5.83 3.47
C PHE A 513 10.09 -5.11 2.15
N ALA A 514 10.11 -3.78 2.15
CA ALA A 514 9.99 -2.95 0.96
C ALA A 514 11.12 -3.23 -0.05
N GLY A 515 12.36 -3.37 0.44
CA GLY A 515 13.52 -3.73 -0.37
C GLY A 515 13.39 -5.11 -1.04
N GLN A 516 12.57 -6.00 -0.49
CA GLN A 516 12.28 -7.31 -1.05
C GLN A 516 11.12 -7.32 -2.05
N GLY A 517 10.16 -6.40 -1.94
CA GLY A 517 8.99 -6.34 -2.82
C GLY A 517 8.21 -7.67 -2.87
N ILE A 518 7.90 -8.25 -1.72
CA ILE A 518 7.27 -9.58 -1.63
C ILE A 518 5.79 -9.52 -2.07
N GLU A 519 5.49 -10.01 -3.27
CA GLU A 519 4.13 -10.05 -3.83
C GLU A 519 3.27 -11.19 -3.27
N ASP A 520 3.87 -12.24 -2.70
CA ASP A 520 3.12 -13.37 -2.12
C ASP A 520 2.47 -13.01 -0.77
N SER A 521 1.76 -13.98 -0.18
CA SER A 521 1.02 -13.80 1.09
C SER A 521 0.00 -12.67 1.05
N LYS A 522 -0.98 -12.80 0.14
CA LYS A 522 -2.06 -11.84 -0.05
C LYS A 522 -3.32 -12.27 0.69
N ALA A 523 -4.19 -11.33 1.00
CA ALA A 523 -5.44 -11.61 1.70
C ALA A 523 -6.48 -10.52 1.45
N PHE A 524 -7.74 -10.91 1.56
CA PHE A 524 -8.91 -10.03 1.59
C PHE A 524 -9.93 -10.63 2.56
N LEU A 525 -10.95 -9.87 2.95
CA LEU A 525 -12.06 -10.40 3.76
C LEU A 525 -13.28 -10.57 2.88
N ARG A 526 -13.95 -11.71 3.01
CA ARG A 526 -15.32 -11.91 2.51
C ARG A 526 -16.24 -12.03 3.72
N MET A 527 -17.27 -11.22 3.76
CA MET A 527 -18.18 -11.11 4.90
C MET A 527 -19.60 -11.43 4.48
N ARG A 528 -20.34 -12.09 5.36
CA ARG A 528 -21.76 -12.36 5.21
C ARG A 528 -22.50 -11.73 6.37
N ILE A 529 -23.43 -10.82 6.07
CA ILE A 529 -24.45 -10.35 7.00
C ILE A 529 -25.72 -11.12 6.68
N ASP A 530 -26.19 -11.93 7.61
CA ASP A 530 -27.43 -12.68 7.47
C ASP A 530 -28.65 -11.81 7.82
N PRO A 531 -29.87 -12.17 7.38
CA PRO A 531 -31.09 -11.40 7.67
C PRO A 531 -31.37 -11.21 9.17
N ASP A 532 -30.87 -12.11 10.04
CA ASP A 532 -30.95 -12.00 11.49
C ASP A 532 -29.96 -10.98 12.09
N GLY A 533 -29.06 -10.45 11.25
CA GLY A 533 -28.02 -9.49 11.61
C GLY A 533 -26.76 -10.12 12.20
N SER A 534 -26.59 -11.43 12.13
CA SER A 534 -25.29 -12.05 12.38
C SER A 534 -24.31 -11.70 11.24
N LEU A 535 -23.08 -11.33 11.60
CA LEU A 535 -21.99 -11.03 10.68
C LEU A 535 -20.94 -12.12 10.78
N THR A 536 -20.72 -12.88 9.72
CA THR A 536 -19.64 -13.86 9.61
C THR A 536 -18.54 -13.35 8.68
N ILE A 537 -17.30 -13.31 9.16
CA ILE A 537 -16.12 -12.83 8.43
C ILE A 537 -15.26 -14.05 8.06
N TYR A 538 -14.95 -14.19 6.77
CA TYR A 538 -14.06 -15.17 6.18
C TYR A 538 -12.77 -14.49 5.72
N PRO A 539 -11.66 -14.58 6.48
CA PRO A 539 -10.38 -14.03 6.05
C PRO A 539 -9.75 -14.94 5.00
N VAL A 540 -9.82 -14.56 3.72
CA VAL A 540 -9.32 -15.39 2.61
C VAL A 540 -7.88 -15.01 2.32
N ALA A 541 -6.97 -15.97 2.49
CA ALA A 541 -5.54 -15.87 2.25
C ALA A 541 -5.12 -16.61 0.97
N VAL A 542 -4.11 -16.05 0.31
CA VAL A 542 -3.48 -16.58 -0.89
C VAL A 542 -1.98 -16.63 -0.66
N ASP A 543 -1.43 -17.84 -0.54
CA ASP A 543 -0.02 -18.04 -0.20
C ASP A 543 0.90 -17.62 -1.35
N ARG A 544 0.50 -17.88 -2.60
CA ARG A 544 1.24 -17.53 -3.82
C ARG A 544 0.34 -16.86 -4.83
N VAL A 545 0.76 -15.70 -5.31
CA VAL A 545 0.07 -14.99 -6.39
C VAL A 545 0.42 -15.58 -7.75
N ALA A 546 -0.48 -15.44 -8.72
CA ALA A 546 -0.25 -15.87 -10.07
C ALA A 546 0.71 -14.92 -10.79
N ARG A 547 1.63 -15.50 -11.57
CA ARG A 547 2.68 -14.78 -12.30
C ARG A 547 2.69 -15.07 -13.79
N ASP A 548 1.92 -16.08 -14.20
CA ASP A 548 1.77 -16.49 -15.59
C ASP A 548 0.27 -16.50 -15.90
N TRP A 549 -0.11 -15.62 -16.82
CA TRP A 549 -1.48 -15.31 -17.17
C TRP A 549 -1.71 -15.66 -18.64
N GLN A 550 -2.88 -16.19 -18.94
CA GLN A 550 -3.32 -16.44 -20.31
C GLN A 550 -4.69 -15.80 -20.54
N VAL A 551 -4.98 -15.48 -21.79
CA VAL A 551 -6.30 -14.99 -22.17
C VAL A 551 -7.34 -16.06 -21.87
N ASN A 552 -8.46 -15.64 -21.28
CA ASN A 552 -9.54 -16.53 -20.90
C ASN A 552 -10.30 -17.01 -22.15
N PRO A 553 -10.40 -18.33 -22.39
CA PRO A 553 -11.18 -18.86 -23.50
C PRO A 553 -12.69 -18.66 -23.32
N ASP A 554 -13.17 -18.50 -22.08
CA ASP A 554 -14.56 -18.12 -21.83
C ASP A 554 -14.80 -16.69 -22.31
N GLN A 555 -15.75 -16.52 -23.23
CA GLN A 555 -16.10 -15.24 -23.85
C GLN A 555 -17.35 -14.59 -23.24
N THR A 556 -17.90 -15.16 -22.15
CA THR A 556 -19.01 -14.51 -21.45
C THR A 556 -18.63 -13.08 -21.02
N PRO A 557 -19.56 -12.10 -21.10
CA PRO A 557 -19.23 -10.70 -20.85
C PRO A 557 -18.59 -10.43 -19.48
N THR A 558 -19.00 -11.19 -18.46
CA THR A 558 -18.57 -11.03 -17.07
C THR A 558 -17.34 -11.85 -16.71
N ALA A 559 -16.91 -12.81 -17.56
CA ALA A 559 -15.70 -13.59 -17.31
C ALA A 559 -14.45 -12.70 -17.39
N SER A 560 -13.53 -12.89 -16.45
CA SER A 560 -12.22 -12.22 -16.43
C SER A 560 -11.50 -12.37 -17.77
N TRP A 561 -10.82 -11.33 -18.24
CA TRP A 561 -10.06 -11.37 -19.49
C TRP A 561 -8.86 -12.30 -19.42
N LEU A 562 -8.23 -12.40 -18.25
CA LEU A 562 -7.07 -13.24 -18.03
C LEU A 562 -7.37 -14.24 -16.91
N VAL A 563 -6.88 -15.46 -17.09
CA VAL A 563 -6.93 -16.53 -16.09
C VAL A 563 -5.51 -17.00 -15.78
N PRO A 564 -5.24 -17.41 -14.53
CA PRO A 564 -3.91 -17.87 -14.17
C PRO A 564 -3.66 -19.25 -14.79
N LYS A 565 -2.48 -19.49 -15.38
CA LYS A 565 -2.15 -20.81 -15.94
C LYS A 565 -2.09 -21.90 -14.86
N THR A 566 -1.66 -21.51 -13.66
CA THR A 566 -1.73 -22.33 -12.45
C THR A 566 -2.85 -21.77 -11.56
N PRO A 567 -3.90 -22.55 -11.25
CA PRO A 567 -4.99 -22.08 -10.41
C PRO A 567 -4.49 -21.50 -9.08
N LEU A 568 -5.11 -20.40 -8.66
CA LEU A 568 -4.89 -19.85 -7.32
C LEU A 568 -5.55 -20.76 -6.29
N THR A 569 -4.88 -20.97 -5.16
CA THR A 569 -5.38 -21.82 -4.06
C THR A 569 -5.69 -20.94 -2.83
N PRO A 570 -6.88 -20.30 -2.77
CA PRO A 570 -7.30 -19.58 -1.59
C PRO A 570 -7.56 -20.55 -0.42
N ARG A 571 -7.24 -20.10 0.80
CA ARG A 571 -7.56 -20.80 2.05
C ARG A 571 -7.93 -19.77 3.12
N LEU A 572 -8.48 -20.20 4.24
CA LEU A 572 -8.73 -19.29 5.35
C LEU A 572 -7.42 -18.96 6.08
N ALA A 573 -7.25 -17.68 6.44
CA ALA A 573 -6.13 -17.22 7.27
C ALA A 573 -6.31 -17.62 8.74
N GLU A 574 -7.57 -17.69 9.18
CA GLU A 574 -8.04 -18.21 10.46
C GLU A 574 -9.50 -18.70 10.30
N PRO A 575 -10.05 -19.50 11.24
CA PRO A 575 -11.46 -19.91 11.18
C PRO A 575 -12.43 -18.73 11.07
N PRO A 576 -13.64 -18.92 10.49
CA PRO A 576 -14.62 -17.85 10.36
C PRO A 576 -14.95 -17.19 11.70
N ILE A 577 -15.10 -15.87 11.69
CA ILE A 577 -15.39 -15.06 12.88
C ILE A 577 -16.84 -14.62 12.83
N THR A 578 -17.64 -14.99 13.81
CA THR A 578 -19.05 -14.58 13.90
C THR A 578 -19.25 -13.49 14.94
N LEU A 579 -19.92 -12.42 14.55
CA LEU A 579 -20.35 -11.31 15.39
C LEU A 579 -21.87 -11.26 15.40
N THR A 580 -22.45 -11.51 16.58
CA THR A 580 -23.89 -11.33 16.84
C THR A 580 -24.15 -9.99 17.49
#